data_AF-A0A292PZB0-F1
#
_entry.id   AF-A0A292PZB0-F1
#
_cell.length_a   1.000
_cell.length_b   1.000
_cell.length_c   1.000
_cell.angle_alpha   90.00
_cell.angle_beta   90.00
_cell.angle_gamma   90.00
#
_symmetry.space_group_name_H-M   'P 1'
#
loop_
_entity.id
_entity.type
_entity.pdbx_description
1 polymer ?
#
loop_
_entity_poly.entity_id
_entity_poly.type
_entity_poly.pdbx_seq_one_letter_code
_entity_poly.pdbx_strand_id
1 'polypeptide(L)'
;PRHFEPGGSPRNVISLPQCSLLVLELGRDWLDVYDPDPRNRYVPPDSGVYPPAIYYSSLLNLVTVCELLLGRKEDTVNVNSPGGSYGNALQAAAHMGNESVVRLLLVHR
;
A
#
# COMPACT_ATOMS: atom_id res chain seq x y z
N PRO A 1 16.79 -49.40 18.46
CA PRO A 1 16.59 -47.95 18.66
C PRO A 1 16.41 -47.23 17.32
N ARG A 2 15.16 -46.94 16.95
CA ARG A 2 14.82 -46.23 15.71
C ARG A 2 15.07 -44.74 15.92
N HIS A 3 15.99 -44.18 15.15
CA HIS A 3 16.21 -42.73 15.05
C HIS A 3 14.92 -42.06 14.56
N PHE A 4 14.41 -41.12 15.34
CA PHE A 4 13.26 -40.30 15.00
C PHE A 4 13.82 -39.01 14.38
N GLU A 5 13.81 -38.92 13.05
CA GLU A 5 14.09 -37.69 12.32
C GLU A 5 12.81 -36.82 12.36
N PRO A 6 12.81 -35.62 12.97
CA PRO A 6 11.66 -34.74 12.88
C PRO A 6 11.70 -34.04 11.52
N GLY A 7 11.16 -34.70 10.49
CA GLY A 7 10.79 -34.09 9.22
C GLY A 7 9.60 -33.14 9.41
N GLY A 8 9.83 -32.00 10.04
CA GLY A 8 8.89 -30.88 10.05
C GLY A 8 9.15 -30.03 8.81
N SER A 9 8.27 -30.12 7.81
CA SER A 9 8.21 -29.13 6.73
C SER A 9 8.26 -27.73 7.34
N PRO A 10 9.08 -26.80 6.82
CA PRO A 10 9.08 -25.44 7.34
C PRO A 10 7.66 -24.90 7.17
N ARG A 11 7.01 -24.59 8.31
CA ARG A 11 5.81 -23.75 8.33
C ARG A 11 6.10 -22.58 7.39
N ASN A 12 5.18 -22.28 6.47
CA ASN A 12 5.23 -21.11 5.61
C ASN A 12 5.43 -19.85 6.49
N VAL A 13 6.67 -19.51 6.82
CA VAL A 13 7.02 -18.29 7.52
C VAL A 13 6.99 -17.23 6.45
N ILE A 14 5.82 -16.61 6.31
CA ILE A 14 5.62 -15.48 5.42
C ILE A 14 6.60 -14.39 5.89
N SER A 15 7.48 -13.93 5.00
CA SER A 15 8.45 -12.90 5.35
C SER A 15 7.74 -11.56 5.63
N LEU A 16 8.34 -10.66 6.43
CA LEU A 16 7.80 -9.33 6.71
C LEU A 16 7.37 -8.54 5.44
N PRO A 17 8.16 -8.54 4.34
CA PRO A 17 7.74 -7.95 3.06
C PRO A 17 6.48 -8.59 2.46
N GLN A 18 6.28 -9.87 2.71
CA GLN A 18 5.22 -10.69 2.13
C GLN A 18 3.94 -10.58 2.99
N CYS A 19 4.07 -10.46 4.31
CA CYS A 19 2.97 -10.09 5.21
C CYS A 19 2.43 -8.69 4.90
N SER A 20 3.32 -7.72 4.65
CA SER A 20 2.89 -6.36 4.29
C SER A 20 2.14 -6.32 2.96
N LEU A 21 2.51 -7.16 1.98
CA LEU A 21 1.72 -7.32 0.74
C LEU A 21 0.35 -7.90 1.01
N LEU A 22 0.25 -8.98 1.79
CA LEU A 22 -1.05 -9.60 2.11
C LEU A 22 -1.98 -8.63 2.84
N VAL A 23 -1.46 -7.82 3.77
CA VAL A 23 -2.27 -6.78 4.44
C VAL A 23 -2.77 -5.74 3.44
N LEU A 24 -1.92 -5.33 2.48
CA LEU A 24 -2.32 -4.39 1.43
C LEU A 24 -3.31 -5.01 0.42
N GLU A 25 -3.19 -6.31 0.12
CA GLU A 25 -4.11 -7.05 -0.74
C GLU A 25 -5.47 -7.22 -0.07
N LEU A 26 -5.51 -7.70 1.18
CA LEU A 26 -6.74 -7.81 1.99
C LEU A 26 -7.38 -6.43 2.24
N GLY A 27 -6.58 -5.38 2.29
CA GLY A 27 -7.06 -4.01 2.41
C GLY A 27 -7.85 -3.53 1.18
N ARG A 28 -7.74 -4.18 0.02
CA ARG A 28 -8.48 -3.79 -1.19
C ARG A 28 -9.97 -4.06 -1.06
N ASP A 29 -10.37 -5.19 -0.49
CA ASP A 29 -11.78 -5.53 -0.28
C ASP A 29 -12.45 -4.52 0.67
N TRP A 30 -11.69 -3.90 1.58
CA TRP A 30 -12.20 -2.82 2.42
C TRP A 30 -12.48 -1.53 1.64
N LEU A 31 -11.80 -1.31 0.52
CA LEU A 31 -12.03 -0.14 -0.34
C LEU A 31 -13.35 -0.25 -1.13
N ASP A 32 -13.86 -1.46 -1.38
CA ASP A 32 -15.22 -1.66 -1.92
C ASP A 32 -16.29 -1.15 -0.95
N VAL A 33 -16.03 -1.27 0.36
CA VAL A 33 -16.94 -0.87 1.43
C VAL A 33 -16.79 0.61 1.77
N TYR A 34 -15.55 1.12 1.77
CA TYR A 34 -15.23 2.50 2.12
C TYR A 34 -14.03 3.03 1.33
N ASP A 35 -14.28 3.91 0.37
CA ASP A 35 -13.25 4.69 -0.31
C ASP A 35 -13.00 6.02 0.42
N PRO A 36 -11.79 6.27 0.96
CA PRO A 36 -11.46 7.56 1.58
C PRO A 36 -11.35 8.71 0.56
N ASP A 37 -11.36 8.43 -0.75
CA ASP A 37 -11.40 9.42 -1.82
C ASP A 37 -12.59 9.20 -2.76
N PRO A 38 -13.84 9.35 -2.28
CA PRO A 38 -15.03 8.98 -3.05
C PRO A 38 -15.42 10.03 -4.11
N ARG A 39 -14.70 11.16 -4.19
CA ARG A 39 -15.13 12.32 -4.99
C ARG A 39 -15.03 11.99 -6.48
N ASN A 40 -16.17 11.95 -7.19
CA ASN A 40 -16.25 11.71 -8.64
C ASN A 40 -15.74 10.36 -9.15
N ARG A 41 -15.29 9.44 -8.29
CA ARG A 41 -14.87 8.11 -8.69
C ARG A 41 -16.00 7.13 -8.41
N TYR A 42 -16.84 6.90 -9.42
CA TYR A 42 -17.69 5.71 -9.38
C TYR A 42 -16.80 4.50 -9.66
N VAL A 43 -16.38 3.83 -8.60
CA VAL A 43 -15.73 2.52 -8.67
C VAL A 43 -16.84 1.49 -8.42
N PRO A 44 -17.20 0.68 -9.42
CA PRO A 44 -18.13 -0.42 -9.18
C PRO A 44 -17.55 -1.34 -8.09
N PRO A 45 -18.39 -1.84 -7.17
CA PRO A 45 -17.99 -2.91 -6.28
C PRO A 45 -17.39 -4.08 -7.08
N ASP A 46 -16.35 -4.70 -6.56
CA ASP A 46 -15.60 -5.81 -7.15
C ASP A 46 -14.80 -5.47 -8.42
N SER A 47 -14.68 -4.19 -8.79
CA SER A 47 -13.90 -3.81 -9.97
C SER A 47 -12.40 -4.10 -9.83
N GLY A 48 -11.89 -4.17 -8.60
CA GLY A 48 -10.47 -4.36 -8.29
C GLY A 48 -9.57 -3.20 -8.76
N VAL A 49 -10.15 -2.11 -9.27
CA VAL A 49 -9.42 -0.95 -9.81
C VAL A 49 -9.29 0.12 -8.73
N TYR A 50 -8.23 -0.01 -7.93
CA TYR A 50 -7.91 0.94 -6.88
C TYR A 50 -6.64 1.74 -7.19
N PRO A 51 -6.56 3.00 -6.73
CA PRO A 51 -5.29 3.71 -6.62
C PRO A 51 -4.20 2.84 -6.00
N PRO A 52 -2.94 3.09 -6.38
CA PRO A 52 -1.80 2.52 -5.70
C PRO A 52 -1.89 2.72 -4.18
N ALA A 53 -1.46 1.74 -3.40
CA ALA A 53 -1.44 1.85 -1.94
C ALA A 53 -0.71 3.12 -1.46
N ILE A 54 0.36 3.52 -2.17
CA ILE A 54 1.11 4.74 -1.87
C ILE A 54 0.25 6.02 -2.00
N TYR A 55 -0.79 6.01 -2.85
CA TYR A 55 -1.74 7.12 -2.95
C TYR A 55 -2.59 7.25 -1.68
N TYR A 56 -3.23 6.16 -1.25
CA TYR A 56 -4.10 6.16 -0.07
C TYR A 56 -3.33 6.41 1.22
N SER A 57 -2.16 5.77 1.38
CA SER A 57 -1.30 6.05 2.53
C SER A 57 -0.88 7.53 2.56
N SER A 58 -0.70 8.14 1.40
CA SER A 58 -0.33 9.55 1.31
C SER A 58 -1.49 10.49 1.61
N LEU A 59 -2.70 10.16 1.14
CA LEU A 59 -3.93 10.88 1.45
C LEU A 59 -4.24 10.84 2.96
N LEU A 60 -4.07 9.68 3.59
CA LEU A 60 -4.43 9.41 4.98
C LEU A 60 -3.29 9.67 5.98
N ASN A 61 -2.16 10.23 5.54
CA ASN A 61 -0.99 10.53 6.37
C ASN A 61 -0.35 9.29 7.06
N LEU A 62 -0.40 8.12 6.42
CA LEU A 62 0.18 6.88 6.94
C LEU A 62 1.68 6.83 6.61
N VAL A 63 2.47 7.67 7.29
CA VAL A 63 3.92 7.87 7.04
C VAL A 63 4.66 6.53 7.02
N THR A 64 4.48 5.69 8.04
CA THR A 64 5.16 4.39 8.12
C THR A 64 4.81 3.46 6.96
N VAL A 65 3.56 3.48 6.48
CA VAL A 65 3.17 2.69 5.30
C VAL A 65 3.85 3.23 4.05
N CYS A 66 3.96 4.56 3.91
CA CYS A 66 4.69 5.18 2.81
C CYS A 66 6.18 4.77 2.83
N GLU A 67 6.83 4.83 3.98
CA GLU A 67 8.24 4.40 4.14
C GLU A 67 8.42 2.91 3.82
N LEU A 68 7.50 2.06 4.30
CA LEU A 68 7.54 0.63 4.02
C LEU A 68 7.36 0.32 2.53
N LEU A 69 6.48 1.07 1.84
CA LEU A 69 6.25 0.93 0.41
C LEU A 69 7.46 1.40 -0.40
N LEU A 70 8.03 2.55 -0.07
CA LEU A 70 9.21 3.12 -0.76
C LEU A 70 10.51 2.35 -0.46
N GLY A 71 10.62 1.74 0.72
CA GLY A 71 11.79 0.95 1.12
C GLY A 71 11.87 -0.45 0.51
N ARG A 72 10.86 -0.87 -0.27
CA ARG A 72 10.91 -2.13 -1.01
C ARG A 72 11.92 -1.99 -2.15
N LYS A 73 12.85 -2.93 -2.29
CA LYS A 73 13.82 -2.97 -3.40
C LYS A 73 13.21 -3.29 -4.77
N GLU A 74 11.89 -3.40 -4.84
CA GLU A 74 11.18 -3.69 -6.07
C GLU A 74 10.74 -2.36 -6.71
N ASP A 75 10.93 -2.22 -8.02
CA ASP A 75 10.58 -1.01 -8.80
C ASP A 75 9.05 -0.81 -8.97
N THR A 76 8.24 -1.34 -8.06
CA THR A 76 6.79 -1.41 -8.20
C THR A 76 6.08 -0.16 -7.67
N VAL A 77 6.74 0.64 -6.83
CA VAL A 77 6.14 1.84 -6.22
C VAL A 77 6.58 3.10 -6.97
N ASN A 78 5.74 3.54 -7.91
CA ASN A 78 5.93 4.82 -8.60
C ASN A 78 5.06 5.91 -7.94
N VAL A 79 5.71 6.90 -7.31
CA VAL A 79 5.03 8.00 -6.62
C VAL A 79 4.29 8.95 -7.55
N ASN A 80 4.65 8.96 -8.84
CA ASN A 80 4.02 9.78 -9.87
C ASN A 80 2.89 9.04 -10.59
N SER A 81 2.64 7.76 -10.26
CA SER A 81 1.52 7.01 -10.82
C SER A 81 0.20 7.74 -10.57
N PRO A 82 -0.69 7.80 -11.58
CA PRO A 82 -2.04 8.31 -11.40
C PRO A 82 -2.76 7.54 -10.28
N GLY A 83 -3.38 8.27 -9.38
CA GLY A 83 -4.17 7.78 -8.27
C GLY A 83 -5.64 8.15 -8.44
N GLY A 84 -6.24 8.71 -7.39
CA GLY A 84 -7.62 9.17 -7.40
C GLY A 84 -7.80 10.63 -7.78
N SER A 85 -8.77 11.27 -7.14
CA SER A 85 -9.29 12.60 -7.47
C SER A 85 -8.23 13.69 -7.44
N TYR A 86 -7.18 13.50 -6.64
CA TYR A 86 -6.12 14.48 -6.46
C TYR A 86 -4.96 14.30 -7.47
N GLY A 87 -5.02 13.30 -8.34
CA GLY A 87 -3.91 12.95 -9.24
C GLY A 87 -3.01 11.91 -8.61
N ASN A 88 -1.74 12.21 -8.37
CA ASN A 88 -0.77 11.26 -7.79
C ASN A 88 -0.65 11.34 -6.26
N ALA A 89 0.17 10.46 -5.67
CA ALA A 89 0.35 10.36 -4.22
C ALA A 89 0.84 11.66 -3.57
N LEU A 90 1.77 12.36 -4.24
CA LEU A 90 2.29 13.64 -3.76
C LEU A 90 1.22 14.73 -3.76
N GLN A 91 0.39 14.78 -4.81
CA GLN A 91 -0.71 15.75 -4.89
C GLN A 91 -1.78 15.48 -3.83
N ALA A 92 -2.10 14.21 -3.55
CA ALA A 92 -3.00 13.85 -2.46
C ALA A 92 -2.48 14.27 -1.08
N ALA A 93 -1.20 14.00 -0.79
CA ALA A 93 -0.57 14.43 0.46
C ALA A 93 -0.58 15.96 0.61
N ALA A 94 -0.25 16.69 -0.47
CA ALA A 94 -0.24 18.14 -0.47
C ALA A 94 -1.63 18.73 -0.25
N HIS A 95 -2.67 18.17 -0.88
CA HIS A 95 -4.06 18.62 -0.73
C HIS A 95 -4.55 18.49 0.73
N MET A 96 -4.17 17.41 1.41
CA MET A 96 -4.55 17.14 2.80
C MET A 96 -3.66 17.84 3.84
N GLY A 97 -2.58 18.51 3.43
CA GLY A 97 -1.63 19.16 4.35
C GLY A 97 -0.70 18.19 5.09
N ASN A 98 -0.47 16.99 4.53
CA ASN A 98 0.35 15.95 5.13
C ASN A 98 1.85 16.21 4.93
N GLU A 99 2.39 17.22 5.62
CA GLU A 99 3.76 17.72 5.40
C GLU A 99 4.83 16.63 5.50
N SER A 100 4.73 15.73 6.48
CA SER A 100 5.69 14.63 6.66
C SER A 100 5.75 13.72 5.44
N VAL A 101 4.59 13.37 4.88
CA VAL A 101 4.49 12.55 3.67
C VAL A 101 4.96 13.33 2.45
N VAL A 102 4.61 14.61 2.31
CA VAL A 102 5.08 15.45 1.20
C VAL A 102 6.60 15.46 1.15
N ARG A 103 7.26 15.71 2.29
CA ARG A 103 8.72 15.68 2.40
C ARG A 103 9.29 14.31 2.04
N LEU A 104 8.69 13.24 2.52
CA LEU A 104 9.11 11.87 2.23
C LEU A 104 9.06 11.55 0.71
N LEU A 105 7.94 11.87 0.05
CA LEU A 105 7.72 11.60 -1.36
C LEU A 105 8.59 12.48 -2.29
N LEU A 106 8.92 13.71 -1.88
CA LEU A 106 9.81 14.58 -2.65
C LEU A 106 11.25 14.03 -2.75
N VAL A 107 11.68 13.22 -1.79
CA VAL A 107 12.99 12.58 -1.79
C VAL A 107 13.01 11.32 -2.68
N HIS A 108 11.84 10.75 -3.00
CA HIS A 108 11.69 9.48 -3.73
C HIS A 108 10.93 9.65 -5.07
N ARG A 109 11.17 10.76 -5.76
CA ARG A 109 10.38 11.21 -6.91
C ARG A 109 10.70 10.52 -8.23
#